data_AF-A0A7J3QFN1-F1
#
_entry.id   AF-A0A7J3QFN1-F1
#
_cell.length_a   1.000
_cell.length_b   1.000
_cell.length_c   1.000
_cell.angle_alpha   90.00
_cell.angle_beta   90.00
_cell.angle_gamma   90.00
#
_symmetry.space_group_name_H-M   'P 1'
#
loop_
_entity.id
_entity.type
_entity.pdbx_description
1 polymer ?
#
loop_
_entity_poly.entity_id
_entity_poly.type
_entity_poly.pdbx_seq_one_letter_code
_entity_poly.pdbx_strand_id
1 'polypeptide(L)'
;YIITGTRNVMGVPAPMIELTTIPMNSAILPIEVSIIQNKRKEILETLIRLAEYEKELINLGREISRIRRIVTMLEKVLIPRILKTIMYLTMKFDEMEREEKVRSLKIKVLLAQRTV
;
A
#
# COMPACT_ATOMS: atom_id res chain seq x y z
N TYR A 1 -35.45 3.16 -7.68
CA TYR A 1 -34.23 3.68 -8.33
C TYR A 1 -33.04 3.16 -7.55
N ILE A 2 -31.93 2.78 -8.21
CA ILE A 2 -30.70 2.37 -7.52
C ILE A 2 -29.81 3.62 -7.43
N ILE A 3 -29.46 4.04 -6.22
CA ILE A 3 -28.50 5.11 -6.01
C ILE A 3 -27.14 4.44 -5.77
N THR A 4 -26.16 4.79 -6.60
CA THR A 4 -24.79 4.32 -6.45
C THR A 4 -23.92 5.44 -5.91
N GLY A 5 -23.24 5.19 -4.80
CA GLY A 5 -22.26 6.07 -4.19
C GLY A 5 -20.92 5.36 -3.99
N THR A 6 -19.93 6.09 -3.50
CA THR A 6 -18.64 5.54 -3.08
C THR A 6 -18.33 6.05 -1.69
N ARG A 7 -17.98 5.14 -0.78
CA ARG A 7 -17.48 5.48 0.56
C ARG A 7 -16.01 5.11 0.66
N ASN A 8 -15.24 5.89 1.42
CA ASN A 8 -13.85 5.56 1.67
C ASN A 8 -13.75 4.72 2.94
N VAL A 9 -13.19 3.51 2.86
CA VAL A 9 -12.88 2.69 4.04
C VAL A 9 -11.39 2.36 4.01
N MET A 10 -10.67 2.79 5.06
CA MET A 10 -9.21 2.65 5.17
C MET A 10 -8.42 3.16 3.95
N GLY A 11 -8.87 4.26 3.33
CA GLY A 11 -8.21 4.83 2.14
C GLY A 11 -8.51 4.12 0.83
N VAL A 12 -9.40 3.12 0.84
CA VAL A 12 -9.86 2.40 -0.34
C VAL A 12 -11.29 2.82 -0.70
N PRO A 13 -11.57 3.20 -1.97
CA PRO A 13 -12.92 3.48 -2.41
C PRO A 13 -13.74 2.18 -2.46
N ALA A 14 -14.74 2.08 -1.60
CA ALA A 14 -15.73 1.02 -1.57
C ALA A 14 -17.04 1.52 -2.20
N PRO A 15 -17.64 0.76 -3.13
CA PRO A 15 -18.94 1.13 -3.69
C PRO A 15 -20.02 0.96 -2.63
N MET A 16 -20.99 1.87 -2.65
CA MET A 16 -22.19 1.84 -1.84
C MET A 16 -23.39 1.88 -2.77
N ILE A 17 -24.35 0.99 -2.56
CA ILE A 17 -25.51 0.77 -3.41
C ILE A 17 -26.74 0.87 -2.48
N GLU A 18 -27.41 2.01 -2.55
CA GLU A 18 -28.67 2.21 -1.83
C GLU A 18 -29.85 1.92 -2.76
N LEU A 19 -30.73 1.01 -2.35
CA LEU A 19 -32.01 0.81 -3.04
C LEU A 19 -33.03 1.83 -2.53
N THR A 20 -33.38 2.82 -3.35
CA THR A 20 -34.59 3.61 -3.11
C THR A 20 -35.79 2.80 -3.58
N THR A 21 -36.69 2.53 -2.63
CA THR A 21 -37.90 1.71 -2.76
C THR A 21 -38.59 1.89 -4.11
N ILE A 22 -38.86 0.77 -4.77
CA ILE A 22 -39.82 0.70 -5.87
C ILE A 22 -41.16 1.13 -5.26
N PRO A 23 -41.89 2.11 -5.84
CA PRO A 23 -43.20 2.47 -5.32
C PRO A 23 -44.06 1.22 -5.32
N MET A 24 -44.62 0.89 -4.16
CA MET A 24 -45.47 -0.26 -4.00
C MET A 24 -46.76 0.05 -4.76
N ASN A 25 -46.82 -0.36 -6.03
CA ASN A 25 -48.07 -0.47 -6.75
C ASN A 25 -48.83 -1.61 -6.07
N SER A 26 -49.56 -1.26 -5.02
CA SER A 26 -50.41 -2.15 -4.24
C SER A 26 -51.61 -2.58 -5.09
N ALA A 27 -51.35 -3.37 -6.14
CA ALA A 27 -52.32 -4.34 -6.58
C ALA A 27 -52.56 -5.28 -5.39
N ILE A 28 -53.81 -5.49 -5.01
CA ILE A 28 -54.19 -6.41 -3.95
C ILE A 28 -53.80 -7.81 -4.45
N LEU A 29 -52.67 -8.31 -3.96
CA LEU A 29 -52.17 -9.62 -4.31
C LEU A 29 -52.69 -10.65 -3.30
N PRO A 30 -52.90 -11.91 -3.72
CA PRO A 30 -53.14 -13.01 -2.79
C PRO A 30 -52.06 -13.06 -1.70
N ILE A 31 -52.45 -13.41 -0.48
CA ILE A 31 -51.57 -13.43 0.72
C ILE A 31 -50.31 -14.28 0.49
N GLU A 32 -50.41 -15.38 -0.23
CA GLU A 32 -49.27 -16.24 -0.56
C GLU A 32 -48.23 -15.52 -1.43
N VAL A 33 -48.70 -14.73 -2.39
CA VAL A 33 -47.84 -13.96 -3.31
C VAL A 33 -47.18 -12.78 -2.59
N SER A 34 -47.88 -12.14 -1.64
CA SER A 34 -47.32 -11.03 -0.87
C SER A 34 -46.17 -11.47 0.05
N ILE A 35 -46.26 -12.65 0.66
CA ILE A 35 -45.18 -13.25 1.47
C ILE A 35 -43.93 -13.50 0.61
N ILE A 36 -44.12 -14.04 -0.61
CA ILE A 36 -43.02 -14.29 -1.55
C ILE A 36 -42.37 -12.98 -1.99
N GLN A 37 -43.14 -11.92 -2.23
CA GLN A 37 -42.58 -10.61 -2.59
C GLN A 37 -41.75 -9.99 -1.47
N ASN A 38 -42.19 -10.11 -0.21
CA ASN A 38 -41.44 -9.62 0.95
C ASN A 38 -40.12 -10.38 1.11
N LYS A 39 -40.15 -11.73 1.05
CA LYS A 39 -38.93 -12.56 1.09
C LYS A 39 -37.97 -12.24 -0.07
N ARG A 40 -38.49 -12.00 -1.28
CA ARG A 40 -37.68 -11.60 -2.42
C ARG A 40 -36.96 -10.28 -2.18
N LYS A 41 -37.63 -9.31 -1.54
CA LYS A 41 -37.04 -8.01 -1.20
C LYS A 41 -35.91 -8.17 -0.18
N GLU A 42 -36.12 -8.96 0.87
CA GLU A 42 -35.10 -9.25 1.89
C GLU A 42 -33.86 -9.94 1.29
N ILE A 43 -34.06 -10.93 0.42
CA ILE A 43 -32.97 -11.62 -0.26
C ILE A 43 -32.20 -10.64 -1.16
N LEU A 44 -32.90 -9.78 -1.89
CA LEU A 44 -32.27 -8.79 -2.77
C LEU A 44 -31.45 -7.77 -1.98
N GLU A 45 -31.96 -7.27 -0.85
CA GLU A 45 -31.23 -6.37 0.04
C GLU A 45 -29.97 -7.04 0.62
N THR A 46 -30.09 -8.31 1.02
CA THR A 46 -28.96 -9.07 1.56
C THR A 46 -27.89 -9.32 0.50
N LEU A 47 -28.29 -9.64 -0.73
CA LEU A 47 -27.38 -9.90 -1.84
C LEU A 47 -26.60 -8.64 -2.24
N ILE A 48 -27.24 -7.48 -2.22
CA ILE A 48 -26.57 -6.21 -2.50
C ILE A 48 -25.52 -5.90 -1.42
N ARG A 49 -25.86 -6.04 -0.14
CA ARG A 49 -24.88 -5.86 0.96
C ARG A 49 -23.71 -6.83 0.84
N LEU A 50 -23.96 -8.09 0.47
CA LEU A 50 -22.90 -9.07 0.25
C LEU A 50 -21.97 -8.66 -0.89
N ALA A 51 -22.52 -8.19 -2.01
CA ALA A 51 -21.74 -7.73 -3.16
C ALA A 51 -20.89 -6.49 -2.81
N GLU A 52 -21.37 -5.58 -1.97
CA GLU A 52 -20.59 -4.46 -1.45
C GLU A 52 -19.37 -4.94 -0.64
N TYR A 53 -19.58 -5.84 0.33
CA TYR A 53 -18.51 -6.39 1.16
C TYR A 53 -17.48 -7.18 0.35
N GLU A 54 -17.93 -8.00 -0.61
CA GLU A 54 -17.03 -8.73 -1.50
C GLU A 54 -16.14 -7.76 -2.28
N LYS A 55 -16.72 -6.69 -2.81
CA LYS A 55 -15.96 -5.70 -3.58
C LYS A 55 -14.97 -4.94 -2.72
N GLU A 56 -15.34 -4.60 -1.49
CA GLU A 56 -14.47 -3.98 -0.49
C GLU A 56 -13.27 -4.89 -0.16
N LEU A 57 -13.52 -6.18 0.11
CA LEU A 57 -12.47 -7.17 0.38
C LEU A 57 -11.50 -7.32 -0.79
N ILE A 58 -11.99 -7.37 -2.03
CA ILE A 58 -11.15 -7.45 -3.22
C ILE A 58 -10.24 -6.21 -3.33
N ASN A 59 -10.79 -5.02 -3.08
CA ASN A 59 -10.01 -3.79 -3.16
C ASN A 59 -8.96 -3.71 -2.04
N LEU A 60 -9.31 -4.08 -0.81
CA LEU A 60 -8.38 -4.18 0.31
C LEU A 60 -7.26 -5.18 0.04
N GLY A 61 -7.59 -6.37 -0.48
CA GLY A 61 -6.61 -7.39 -0.83
C GLY A 61 -5.59 -6.91 -1.87
N ARG A 62 -6.01 -6.10 -2.84
CA ARG A 62 -5.11 -5.46 -3.82
C ARG A 62 -4.18 -4.46 -3.17
N GLU A 63 -4.67 -3.67 -2.22
CA GLU A 63 -3.87 -2.70 -1.49
C GLU A 63 -2.80 -3.39 -0.63
N ILE A 64 -3.20 -4.42 0.13
CA ILE A 64 -2.28 -5.24 0.93
C ILE A 64 -1.20 -5.87 0.04
N SER A 65 -1.59 -6.38 -1.13
CA SER A 65 -0.64 -6.96 -2.10
C SER A 65 0.31 -5.92 -2.69
N ARG A 66 -0.11 -4.66 -2.81
CA ARG A 66 0.76 -3.55 -3.23
C ARG A 66 1.78 -3.23 -2.14
N ILE A 67 1.32 -3.05 -0.91
CA ILE A 67 2.19 -2.75 0.25
C ILE A 67 3.21 -3.88 0.44
N ARG A 68 2.78 -5.14 0.38
CA ARG A 68 3.67 -6.31 0.51
C ARG A 68 4.77 -6.32 -0.56
N ARG A 69 4.46 -5.94 -1.80
CA ARG A 69 5.46 -5.81 -2.88
C ARG A 69 6.48 -4.71 -2.59
N ILE A 70 6.02 -3.57 -2.07
CA ILE A 70 6.90 -2.45 -1.68
C ILE A 70 7.84 -2.90 -0.56
N VAL A 71 7.31 -3.50 0.50
CA VAL A 71 8.12 -4.01 1.62
C VAL A 71 9.16 -5.02 1.13
N THR A 72 8.76 -5.95 0.26
CA THR A 72 9.68 -6.95 -0.31
C THR A 72 10.81 -6.30 -1.11
N MET A 73 10.51 -5.28 -1.92
CA MET A 73 11.52 -4.52 -2.67
C MET A 73 12.48 -3.76 -1.75
N LEU A 74 11.96 -3.15 -0.69
CA LEU A 74 12.78 -2.44 0.30
C LEU A 74 13.77 -3.40 0.97
N GLU A 75 13.28 -4.52 1.48
CA GLU A 75 14.08 -5.51 2.21
C GLU A 75 15.12 -6.19 1.32
N LYS A 76 14.73 -6.62 0.11
CA LYS A 76 15.59 -7.46 -0.72
C LYS A 76 16.50 -6.69 -1.66
N VAL A 77 16.13 -5.46 -2.02
CA VAL A 77 16.86 -4.69 -3.04
C VAL A 77 17.39 -3.38 -2.48
N LEU A 78 16.52 -2.52 -1.94
CA LEU A 78 16.92 -1.16 -1.59
C LEU A 78 17.87 -1.13 -0.38
N ILE A 79 17.50 -1.78 0.72
CA ILE A 79 18.31 -1.80 1.95
C ILE A 79 19.69 -2.42 1.68
N PRO A 80 19.81 -3.61 1.05
CA PRO A 80 21.13 -4.18 0.75
C PRO A 80 21.97 -3.30 -0.17
N ARG A 81 21.35 -2.60 -1.14
CA ARG A 81 22.06 -1.67 -2.02
C ARG A 81 22.64 -0.50 -1.25
N ILE A 82 21.86 0.12 -0.36
CA ILE A 82 22.30 1.25 0.46
C ILE A 82 23.46 0.82 1.37
N LEU A 83 23.36 -0.34 2.02
CA LEU A 83 24.43 -0.87 2.89
C LEU A 83 25.73 -1.11 2.11
N LYS A 84 25.65 -1.63 0.88
CA LYS A 84 26.83 -1.78 0.01
C LYS A 84 27.46 -0.43 -0.34
N THR A 85 26.63 0.58 -0.63
CA THR A 85 27.13 1.94 -0.90
C THR A 85 27.83 2.52 0.32
N ILE A 86 27.26 2.35 1.52
CA ILE A 86 27.89 2.81 2.77
C ILE A 86 29.25 2.15 2.93
N MET A 87 29.33 0.82 2.81
CA MET A 87 30.59 0.09 2.96
C MET A 87 31.64 0.53 1.93
N TYR A 88 31.23 0.76 0.68
CA TYR A 88 32.12 1.28 -0.36
C TYR A 88 32.66 2.66 0.00
N LEU A 89 31.81 3.58 0.45
CA LEU A 89 32.21 4.92 0.84
C LEU A 89 33.16 4.90 2.03
N THR A 90 32.86 4.12 3.08
CA THR A 90 33.76 3.96 4.24
C THR A 90 35.14 3.48 3.80
N MET A 91 35.20 2.44 2.96
CA MET A 91 36.48 1.92 2.47
C MET A 91 37.26 2.95 1.64
N LYS A 92 36.56 3.83 0.91
CA LYS A 92 37.20 4.92 0.15
C LYS A 92 37.72 6.04 1.06
N PHE A 93 36.99 6.41 2.10
CA PHE A 93 37.48 7.36 3.09
C PHE A 93 38.71 6.84 3.82
N ASP A 94 38.72 5.56 4.23
CA ASP A 94 39.87 4.94 4.91
C ASP A 94 41.13 4.89 4.02
N GLU A 95 40.95 4.69 2.71
CA GLU A 95 42.06 4.74 1.76
C GLU A 95 42.60 6.17 1.60
N MET A 96 41.71 7.16 1.46
CA MET A 96 42.10 8.57 1.38
C MET A 96 42.85 9.05 2.63
N GLU A 97 42.40 8.65 3.82
CA GLU A 97 43.06 8.99 5.08
C GLU A 97 44.46 8.36 5.16
N ARG A 98 44.62 7.10 4.71
CA ARG A 98 45.93 6.45 4.61
C ARG A 98 46.86 7.18 3.65
N GLU A 99 46.40 7.55 2.47
CA GLU A 99 47.20 8.32 1.50
C GLU A 99 47.65 9.67 2.05
N GLU A 100 46.74 10.39 2.73
CA GLU A 100 47.03 11.67 3.35
C GLU A 100 48.04 11.56 4.49
N LYS A 101 47.94 10.52 5.32
CA LYS A 101 48.91 10.24 6.39
C LYS A 101 50.30 9.97 5.82
N VAL A 102 50.40 9.14 4.77
CA VAL A 102 51.68 8.87 4.08
C VAL A 102 52.26 10.15 3.47
N ARG A 103 51.42 10.96 2.81
CA ARG A 103 51.83 12.26 2.25
C ARG A 103 52.38 13.18 3.33
N SER A 104 51.68 13.28 4.46
CA SER A 104 52.10 14.10 5.61
C SER A 104 53.43 13.64 6.20
N LEU A 105 53.67 12.33 6.29
CA LEU A 105 54.95 11.78 6.73
C LEU A 105 56.09 12.13 5.76
N LYS A 106 55.87 11.99 4.45
CA LYS A 106 56.87 12.35 3.43
C LYS A 106 57.28 13.83 3.51
N ILE A 107 56.31 14.72 3.68
CA ILE A 107 56.57 16.17 3.83
C ILE A 107 57.41 16.43 5.09
N LYS A 108 57.10 15.80 6.22
CA LYS A 108 57.88 15.95 7.46
C LYS A 108 59.33 15.49 7.29
N VAL A 109 59.58 14.39 6.60
CA VAL A 109 60.95 13.88 6.32
C VAL A 109 61.74 14.86 5.47
N LEU A 110 61.14 15.39 4.41
CA LEU A 110 61.79 16.37 3.53
C LEU A 110 62.16 17.67 4.26
N LEU A 111 61.29 18.14 5.15
CA LEU A 111 61.57 19.31 5.98
C LEU A 111 62.71 19.03 6.96
N ALA A 112 62.74 17.87 7.61
CA ALA A 112 63.81 17.50 8.53
C ALA A 112 65.18 17.44 7.82
N GLN A 113 65.25 16.85 6.62
CA GLN A 113 66.49 16.77 5.82
C GLN A 113 67.01 18.14 5.37
N ARG A 114 66.14 19.13 5.21
CA ARG A 114 66.50 20.49 4.79
C ARG A 114 66.92 21.40 5.95
N THR A 115 66.66 20.97 7.18
CA THR A 115 66.92 21.74 8.41
C THR A 115 68.20 21.26 9.13
N VAL A 116 68.92 20.29 8.56
CA VAL A 116 70.28 19.87 8.94
C VAL A 116 71.24 20.38 7.87
#